data_AF-A0A6G8RU48-F1
#
_entry.id   AF-A0A6G8RU48-F1
#
_cell.length_a   1.000
_cell.length_b   1.000
_cell.length_c   1.000
_cell.angle_alpha   90.00
_cell.angle_beta   90.00
_cell.angle_gamma   90.00
#
_symmetry.space_group_name_H-M   'P 1'
#
loop_
_entity.id
_entity.type
_entity.pdbx_description
1 polymer ?
#
loop_
_entity_poly.entity_id
_entity_poly.type
_entity_poly.pdbx_seq_one_letter_code
_entity_poly.pdbx_strand_id
1 'polypeptide(L)'
;MKNHKSHPILPRAFALIIDLIILGISCTFLVKLIIAHTNLSPFVIHVMGCIYCLVYFVMLNSHIGSGKTIGKMLCRIRVTNATSQEIGIAQSFLRSAIFVLPLCFIGYLKPYAQFSLMWSIVQVILLSIVIACIYLAAFNTQSQQGLHDWLTRTQVLRNSQSSLKITPIWKGHFYILALITLALLITAIWQSSKRQNQDFSSLDPTVHNIQLITHHTYLGEAESLNQILSFDLNQRPTQNDLDTAQLLLEKLNHQEPGFIANNGIDKAQLNYADQFGLVRINHSVTFDIVENRGVITLIHSGQGTSMNLGF
;
A
#
# COMPACT_ATOMS: atom_id res chain seq x y z
N MET A 1 -39.06 19.79 17.48
CA MET A 1 -38.44 19.00 16.39
C MET A 1 -37.41 18.02 16.99
N LYS A 2 -37.75 16.73 17.10
CA LYS A 2 -36.82 15.65 17.45
C LYS A 2 -36.17 15.14 16.15
N ASN A 3 -34.87 15.36 15.98
CA ASN A 3 -33.91 14.65 15.09
C ASN A 3 -32.63 15.52 15.04
N HIS A 4 -31.42 15.11 15.42
CA HIS A 4 -30.74 13.83 15.23
C HIS A 4 -29.75 13.58 16.39
N LYS A 5 -30.02 12.56 17.23
CA LYS A 5 -28.93 11.86 17.93
C LYS A 5 -28.29 10.84 16.98
N SER A 6 -27.92 11.26 15.76
CA SER A 6 -27.32 10.34 14.79
C SER A 6 -25.82 10.23 15.04
N HIS A 7 -25.41 8.99 15.29
CA HIS A 7 -24.02 8.56 15.37
C HIS A 7 -23.24 9.11 14.15
N PRO A 8 -22.05 9.69 14.34
CA PRO A 8 -21.31 10.30 13.25
C PRO A 8 -20.58 9.25 12.39
N ILE A 9 -21.25 8.18 11.95
CA ILE A 9 -20.65 7.12 11.12
C ILE A 9 -20.20 7.69 9.76
N LEU A 10 -21.11 8.32 9.03
CA LEU A 10 -20.82 8.98 7.76
C LEU A 10 -19.76 10.11 7.91
N PRO A 11 -19.88 11.04 8.89
CA PRO A 11 -18.82 12.02 9.16
C PRO A 11 -17.45 11.42 9.46
N ARG A 12 -17.36 10.26 10.13
CA ARG A 12 -16.08 9.59 10.40
C ARG A 12 -15.44 9.06 9.12
N ALA A 13 -16.23 8.39 8.27
CA ALA A 13 -15.75 7.88 6.99
C ALA A 13 -15.29 9.03 6.08
N PHE A 14 -16.09 10.10 6.00
CA PHE A 14 -15.76 11.27 5.18
C PHE A 14 -14.52 12.01 5.70
N ALA A 15 -14.38 12.16 7.03
CA ALA A 15 -13.18 12.72 7.63
C ALA A 15 -11.92 11.92 7.28
N LEU A 16 -12.00 10.58 7.34
CA LEU A 16 -10.89 9.71 6.96
C LEU A 16 -10.53 9.89 5.48
N ILE A 17 -11.51 9.93 4.58
CA ILE A 17 -11.27 10.15 3.14
C ILE A 17 -10.56 11.49 2.90
N ILE A 18 -11.02 12.56 3.55
CA ILE A 18 -10.37 13.88 3.43
C ILE A 18 -8.92 13.82 3.94
N ASP A 19 -8.70 13.21 5.11
CA ASP A 19 -7.35 13.07 5.66
C ASP A 19 -6.43 12.25 4.74
N LEU A 20 -6.95 11.19 4.10
CA LEU A 20 -6.21 10.38 3.13
C LEU A 20 -5.88 11.17 1.86
N ILE A 21 -6.78 12.03 1.37
CA ILE A 21 -6.51 12.89 0.20
C ILE A 21 -5.42 13.92 0.54
N ILE A 22 -5.51 14.58 1.69
CA ILE A 22 -4.53 15.58 2.13
C ILE A 22 -3.15 14.93 2.27
N LEU A 23 -3.07 13.80 2.97
CA LEU A 23 -1.84 13.05 3.12
C LEU A 23 -1.34 12.49 1.78
N GLY A 24 -2.23 12.04 0.90
CA GLY A 24 -1.86 11.54 -0.43
C GLY A 24 -1.18 12.62 -1.28
N ILE A 25 -1.74 13.83 -1.30
CA ILE A 25 -1.16 14.97 -2.03
C ILE A 25 0.19 15.37 -1.41
N SER A 26 0.28 15.49 -0.08
CA SER A 26 1.52 15.91 0.57
C SER A 26 2.63 14.86 0.48
N CYS A 27 2.32 13.58 0.68
CA CYS A 27 3.26 12.47 0.50
C CYS A 27 3.77 12.39 -0.94
N THR A 28 2.91 12.64 -1.93
CA THR A 28 3.29 12.68 -3.36
C THR A 28 4.33 13.77 -3.63
N PHE A 29 4.11 14.97 -3.11
CA PHE A 29 5.05 16.07 -3.27
C PHE A 29 6.39 15.76 -2.60
N LEU A 30 6.35 15.27 -1.36
CA LEU A 30 7.54 14.94 -0.57
C LEU A 30 8.36 13.81 -1.20
N VAL A 31 7.72 12.74 -1.66
CA VAL A 31 8.44 11.59 -2.24
C VAL A 31 9.18 12.00 -3.52
N LYS A 32 8.55 12.80 -4.40
CA LYS A 32 9.22 13.30 -5.61
C LYS A 32 10.43 14.16 -5.26
N LEU A 33 10.31 15.02 -4.24
CA LEU A 33 11.40 15.86 -3.78
C LEU A 33 12.56 15.03 -3.21
N ILE A 34 12.27 14.06 -2.34
CA ILE A 34 13.27 13.19 -1.71
C ILE A 34 13.99 12.35 -2.77
N ILE A 35 13.23 11.75 -3.69
CA ILE A 35 13.75 10.94 -4.79
C ILE A 35 14.68 11.74 -5.70
N ALA A 36 14.34 12.99 -6.00
CA ALA A 36 15.13 13.82 -6.89
C ALA A 36 16.47 14.27 -6.27
N HIS A 37 16.57 14.31 -4.93
CA HIS A 37 17.73 14.88 -4.23
C HIS A 37 18.53 13.85 -3.41
N THR A 38 18.06 12.60 -3.31
CA THR A 38 18.69 11.58 -2.46
C THR A 38 18.64 10.19 -3.06
N ASN A 39 19.66 9.39 -2.75
CA ASN A 39 19.75 7.96 -3.10
C ASN A 39 19.50 7.08 -1.86
N LEU A 40 18.48 7.42 -1.08
CA LEU A 40 18.09 6.62 0.09
C LEU A 40 17.48 5.29 -0.34
N SER A 41 17.63 4.26 0.48
CA SER A 41 17.00 2.97 0.21
C SER A 41 15.47 3.08 0.26
N PRO A 42 14.72 2.29 -0.53
CA PRO A 42 13.25 2.35 -0.53
C PRO A 42 12.63 2.10 0.84
N PHE A 43 13.25 1.25 1.66
CA PHE A 43 12.80 1.00 3.03
C PHE A 43 12.88 2.27 3.90
N VAL A 44 13.98 3.03 3.80
CA VAL A 44 14.14 4.27 4.57
C VAL A 44 13.11 5.31 4.13
N ILE A 45 12.92 5.47 2.81
CA ILE A 45 11.89 6.37 2.24
C ILE A 45 10.50 5.97 2.75
N HIS A 46 10.19 4.67 2.77
CA HIS A 46 8.93 4.16 3.28
C HIS A 46 8.72 4.49 4.76
N VAL A 47 9.70 4.19 5.61
CA VAL A 47 9.66 4.46 7.05
C VAL A 47 9.50 5.96 7.33
N MET A 48 10.20 6.82 6.60
CA MET A 48 10.03 8.27 6.71
C MET A 48 8.59 8.71 6.42
N GLY A 49 7.99 8.18 5.35
CA GLY A 49 6.59 8.47 5.03
C GLY A 49 5.60 7.91 6.07
N CYS A 50 5.88 6.75 6.67
CA CYS A 50 5.11 6.21 7.78
C CYS A 50 5.18 7.12 9.01
N ILE A 51 6.38 7.59 9.37
CA ILE A 51 6.58 8.53 10.48
C ILE A 51 5.85 9.84 10.19
N TYR A 52 5.91 10.35 8.96
CA TYR A 52 5.19 11.56 8.55
C TYR A 52 3.66 11.42 8.74
N CYS A 53 3.07 10.32 8.26
CA CYS A 53 1.66 10.03 8.46
C CYS A 53 1.30 9.89 9.95
N LEU A 54 2.16 9.22 10.73
CA LEU A 54 2.00 9.09 12.17
C LEU A 54 2.00 10.46 12.85
N VAL A 55 2.99 11.31 12.57
CA VAL A 55 3.10 12.65 13.17
C VAL A 55 1.85 13.48 12.89
N TYR A 56 1.34 13.45 11.65
CA TYR A 56 0.09 14.12 11.29
C TYR A 56 -1.07 13.68 12.18
N PHE A 57 -1.33 12.38 12.29
CA PHE A 57 -2.44 11.88 13.09
C PHE A 57 -2.21 12.06 14.59
N VAL A 58 -0.97 11.90 15.08
CA VAL A 58 -0.65 12.00 16.50
C VAL A 58 -0.81 13.42 17.01
N MET A 59 -0.22 14.40 16.33
CA MET A 59 -0.31 15.80 16.72
C MET A 59 -1.76 16.27 16.68
N LEU A 60 -2.47 16.06 15.56
CA LEU A 60 -3.81 16.59 15.37
C LEU A 60 -4.89 15.88 16.21
N ASN A 61 -4.75 14.58 16.48
CA ASN A 61 -5.67 13.89 17.38
C ASN A 61 -5.36 14.13 18.87
N SER A 62 -4.20 14.69 19.22
CA SER A 62 -3.87 15.02 20.60
C SER A 62 -4.50 16.35 21.06
N HIS A 63 -4.25 16.73 22.32
CA HIS A 63 -4.57 18.06 22.86
C HIS A 63 -4.03 19.22 22.00
N ILE A 64 -2.92 19.02 21.27
CA ILE A 64 -2.36 20.03 20.35
C ILE A 64 -3.38 20.42 19.27
N GLY A 65 -4.09 19.43 18.70
CA GLY A 65 -5.12 19.66 17.69
C GLY A 65 -6.55 19.63 18.25
N SER A 66 -6.72 19.69 19.57
CA SER A 66 -8.01 19.52 20.26
C SER A 66 -8.79 18.28 19.81
N GLY A 67 -8.09 17.19 19.49
CA GLY A 67 -8.68 15.94 19.01
C GLY A 67 -9.23 15.97 17.58
N LYS A 68 -8.78 16.91 16.73
CA LYS A 68 -9.32 17.12 15.39
C LYS A 68 -8.22 17.13 14.33
N THR A 69 -8.27 16.17 13.42
CA THR A 69 -7.58 16.24 12.12
C THR A 69 -8.32 17.19 11.17
N ILE A 70 -7.70 17.57 10.06
CA ILE A 70 -8.33 18.50 9.09
C ILE A 70 -9.67 17.93 8.60
N GLY A 71 -9.73 16.63 8.26
CA GLY A 71 -10.98 15.98 7.88
C GLY A 71 -12.03 16.01 9.00
N LYS A 72 -11.61 15.83 10.26
CA LYS A 72 -12.51 15.90 11.43
C LYS A 72 -13.01 17.31 11.71
N MET A 73 -12.18 18.33 11.49
CA MET A 73 -12.58 19.74 11.60
C MET A 73 -13.71 20.05 10.63
N LEU A 74 -13.57 19.64 9.36
CA LEU A 74 -14.58 19.79 8.32
C LEU A 74 -15.87 19.03 8.65
N CYS A 75 -15.75 17.83 9.22
CA CYS A 75 -16.87 16.98 9.61
C CYS A 75 -17.50 17.34 10.97
N ARG A 76 -16.98 18.36 11.66
CA ARG A 76 -17.43 18.82 13.00
C ARG A 76 -17.45 17.70 14.06
N ILE A 77 -16.44 16.83 14.00
CA ILE A 77 -16.22 15.74 14.96
C ILE A 77 -14.88 15.89 15.66
N ARG A 78 -14.73 15.28 16.82
CA ARG A 78 -13.50 15.31 17.63
C ARG A 78 -13.28 14.01 18.38
N VAL A 79 -12.02 13.72 18.70
CA VAL A 79 -11.60 12.59 19.54
C VAL A 79 -11.57 13.04 20.99
N THR A 80 -12.16 12.25 21.89
CA THR A 80 -12.11 12.46 23.33
C THR A 80 -11.80 11.15 24.06
N ASN A 81 -11.36 11.24 25.31
CA ASN A 81 -11.23 10.10 26.20
C ASN A 81 -12.59 9.72 26.85
N ALA A 82 -12.57 8.73 27.76
CA ALA A 82 -13.72 8.30 28.55
C ALA A 82 -14.37 9.39 29.42
N THR A 83 -13.59 10.38 29.87
CA THR A 83 -14.05 11.52 30.67
C THR A 83 -14.42 12.74 29.81
N SER A 84 -14.51 12.57 28.48
CA SER A 84 -14.81 13.63 27.49
C SER A 84 -13.77 14.76 27.41
N GLN A 85 -12.56 14.49 27.92
CA GLN A 85 -11.40 15.36 27.80
C GLN A 85 -10.60 15.04 26.53
N GLU A 86 -9.75 15.98 26.13
CA GLU A 86 -8.79 15.79 25.04
C GLU A 86 -7.77 14.70 25.41
N ILE A 87 -7.26 14.00 24.40
CA ILE A 87 -6.32 12.89 24.61
C ILE A 87 -4.88 13.39 24.63
N GLY A 88 -4.05 12.79 25.49
CA GLY A 88 -2.61 13.06 25.53
C GLY A 88 -1.88 12.55 24.28
N ILE A 89 -0.64 13.01 24.07
CA ILE A 89 0.19 12.62 22.92
C ILE A 89 0.44 11.11 22.90
N ALA A 90 0.79 10.50 24.03
CA ALA A 90 1.04 9.06 24.10
C ALA A 90 -0.19 8.21 23.73
N GLN A 91 -1.38 8.63 24.20
CA GLN A 91 -2.64 7.96 23.86
C GLN A 91 -2.99 8.14 22.37
N SER A 92 -2.73 9.33 21.83
CA SER A 92 -2.88 9.63 20.40
C SER A 92 -1.91 8.81 19.54
N PHE A 93 -0.67 8.62 19.99
CA PHE A 93 0.33 7.77 19.36
C PHE A 93 -0.13 6.32 19.28
N LEU A 94 -0.47 5.69 20.41
CA LEU A 94 -0.93 4.31 20.41
C LEU A 94 -2.15 4.11 19.51
N ARG A 95 -3.12 5.04 19.60
CA ARG A 95 -4.34 5.03 18.78
C ARG A 95 -4.02 5.11 17.29
N SER A 96 -3.13 6.01 16.90
CA SER A 96 -2.77 6.24 15.49
C SER A 96 -1.91 5.10 14.95
N ALA A 97 -0.97 4.57 15.75
CA ALA A 97 -0.08 3.48 15.37
C ALA A 97 -0.83 2.19 15.01
N ILE A 98 -1.89 1.86 15.75
CA ILE A 98 -2.73 0.67 15.50
C ILE A 98 -3.34 0.69 14.09
N PHE A 99 -3.60 1.88 13.52
CA PHE A 99 -4.20 2.02 12.21
C PHE A 99 -3.19 2.36 11.11
N VAL A 100 -2.35 3.38 11.35
CA VAL A 100 -1.42 3.93 10.35
C VAL A 100 -0.31 2.95 10.01
N LEU A 101 0.27 2.25 11.00
CA LEU A 101 1.36 1.31 10.72
C LEU A 101 0.88 0.14 9.85
N PRO A 102 -0.20 -0.59 10.18
CA PRO A 102 -0.73 -1.60 9.28
C PRO A 102 -1.07 -1.03 7.90
N LEU A 103 -1.74 0.12 7.84
CA LEU A 103 -2.16 0.72 6.58
C LEU A 103 -0.98 1.01 5.64
N CYS A 104 0.12 1.59 6.14
CA CYS A 104 1.27 1.86 5.31
C CYS A 104 2.02 0.58 4.89
N PHE A 105 2.18 -0.38 5.81
CA PHE A 105 2.99 -1.58 5.54
C PHE A 105 2.29 -2.60 4.63
N ILE A 106 0.96 -2.60 4.49
CA ILE A 106 0.24 -3.56 3.63
C ILE A 106 0.73 -3.50 2.18
N GLY A 107 0.84 -2.32 1.58
CA GLY A 107 1.32 -2.23 0.20
C GLY A 107 2.83 -2.36 0.08
N TYR A 108 3.61 -1.97 1.10
CA TYR A 108 5.05 -2.18 1.09
C TYR A 108 5.39 -3.68 1.07
N LEU A 109 4.62 -4.48 1.80
CA LEU A 109 4.81 -5.94 1.87
C LEU A 109 4.24 -6.69 0.66
N LYS A 110 3.45 -6.05 -0.21
CA LYS A 110 2.76 -6.71 -1.34
C LYS A 110 3.72 -7.45 -2.30
N PRO A 111 4.86 -6.88 -2.73
CA PRO A 111 5.84 -7.58 -3.58
C PRO A 111 6.37 -8.85 -2.92
N TYR A 112 6.73 -8.78 -1.63
CA TYR A 112 7.24 -9.92 -0.86
C TYR A 112 6.17 -10.98 -0.60
N ALA A 113 4.94 -10.54 -0.34
CA ALA A 113 3.79 -11.41 -0.16
C ALA A 113 3.48 -12.21 -1.42
N GLN A 114 3.71 -11.68 -2.62
CA GLN A 114 3.48 -12.41 -3.87
C GLN A 114 4.33 -13.69 -4.01
N PHE A 115 5.47 -13.78 -3.34
CA PHE A 115 6.40 -14.92 -3.48
C PHE A 115 6.53 -15.76 -2.22
N SER A 116 6.26 -15.19 -1.05
CA SER A 116 6.39 -15.90 0.22
C SER A 116 5.04 -16.05 0.93
N LEU A 117 4.73 -17.27 1.35
CA LEU A 117 3.59 -17.54 2.23
C LEU A 117 3.73 -16.81 3.56
N MET A 118 4.94 -16.75 4.13
CA MET A 118 5.19 -16.02 5.38
C MET A 118 4.80 -14.55 5.24
N TRP A 119 5.30 -13.88 4.19
CA TRP A 119 4.96 -12.47 3.94
C TRP A 119 3.48 -12.28 3.57
N SER A 120 2.85 -13.25 2.90
CA SER A 120 1.40 -13.24 2.65
C SER A 120 0.60 -13.25 3.95
N ILE A 121 0.96 -14.12 4.90
CA ILE A 121 0.30 -14.21 6.21
C ILE A 121 0.47 -12.89 6.97
N VAL A 122 1.67 -12.31 6.99
CA VAL A 122 1.92 -11.00 7.64
C VAL A 122 1.05 -9.92 7.00
N GLN A 123 0.99 -9.84 5.66
CA GLN A 123 0.17 -8.87 4.95
C GLN A 123 -1.33 -9.03 5.28
N VAL A 124 -1.84 -10.27 5.34
CA VAL A 124 -3.24 -10.55 5.72
C VAL A 124 -3.53 -10.12 7.16
N ILE A 125 -2.61 -10.33 8.10
CA ILE A 125 -2.77 -9.88 9.49
C ILE A 125 -2.88 -8.35 9.53
N LEU A 126 -1.99 -7.63 8.85
CA LEU A 126 -2.05 -6.17 8.78
C LEU A 126 -3.36 -5.67 8.16
N LEU A 127 -3.78 -6.28 7.04
CA LEU A 127 -5.05 -5.97 6.38
C LEU A 127 -6.25 -6.21 7.31
N SER A 128 -6.22 -7.30 8.09
CA SER A 128 -7.28 -7.64 9.04
C SER A 128 -7.39 -6.61 10.16
N ILE A 129 -6.29 -6.03 10.62
CA ILE A 129 -6.29 -4.93 11.62
C ILE A 129 -6.96 -3.68 11.04
N VAL A 130 -6.64 -3.31 9.80
CA VAL A 130 -7.25 -2.16 9.11
C VAL A 130 -8.75 -2.37 8.92
N ILE A 131 -9.16 -3.55 8.44
CA ILE A 131 -10.56 -3.93 8.28
C ILE A 131 -11.27 -3.88 9.63
N ALA A 132 -10.67 -4.40 10.71
CA ALA A 132 -11.25 -4.35 12.04
C ALA A 132 -11.48 -2.92 12.54
N CYS A 133 -10.53 -2.00 12.27
CA CYS A 133 -10.70 -0.58 12.60
C CYS A 133 -11.90 0.04 11.87
N ILE A 134 -12.01 -0.19 10.55
CA ILE A 134 -13.08 0.36 9.71
C ILE A 134 -14.44 -0.29 10.05
N TYR A 135 -14.48 -1.61 10.15
CA TYR A 135 -15.68 -2.38 10.46
C TYR A 135 -16.26 -2.00 11.80
N LEU A 136 -15.45 -1.97 12.87
CA LEU A 136 -15.95 -1.53 14.18
C LEU A 136 -16.36 -0.05 14.15
N ALA A 137 -15.63 0.83 13.46
CA ALA A 137 -16.05 2.22 13.35
C ALA A 137 -17.41 2.41 12.65
N ALA A 138 -17.78 1.50 11.74
CA ALA A 138 -19.03 1.54 10.98
C ALA A 138 -20.19 0.81 11.66
N PHE A 139 -19.97 -0.41 12.15
CA PHE A 139 -21.03 -1.33 12.61
C PHE A 139 -21.20 -1.38 14.13
N ASN A 140 -20.22 -0.91 14.90
CA ASN A 140 -20.30 -0.88 16.36
C ASN A 140 -21.11 0.34 16.83
N THR A 141 -22.42 0.32 16.59
CA THR A 141 -23.33 1.43 16.89
C THR A 141 -23.51 1.68 18.39
N GLN A 142 -23.36 0.63 19.21
CA GLN A 142 -23.54 0.71 20.66
C GLN A 142 -22.42 1.52 21.33
N SER A 143 -21.17 1.10 21.18
CA SER A 143 -20.02 1.74 21.84
C SER A 143 -19.35 2.82 20.99
N GLN A 144 -19.59 2.83 19.67
CA GLN A 144 -19.03 3.80 18.71
C GLN A 144 -17.51 3.87 18.73
N GLN A 145 -16.87 2.75 19.04
CA GLN A 145 -15.42 2.60 19.08
C GLN A 145 -14.95 1.71 17.93
N GLY A 146 -14.01 2.20 17.13
CA GLY A 146 -13.16 1.35 16.29
C GLY A 146 -12.22 0.50 17.15
N LEU A 147 -11.50 -0.44 16.54
CA LEU A 147 -10.52 -1.27 17.26
C LEU A 147 -9.47 -0.42 18.00
N HIS A 148 -8.91 0.59 17.32
CA HIS A 148 -7.97 1.54 17.90
C HIS A 148 -8.59 2.42 18.98
N ASP A 149 -9.89 2.71 18.91
CA ASP A 149 -10.63 3.47 19.93
C ASP A 149 -10.79 2.64 21.20
N TRP A 150 -11.17 1.36 21.05
CA TRP A 150 -11.39 0.43 22.14
C TRP A 150 -10.12 0.17 22.93
N LEU A 151 -9.02 -0.16 22.24
CA LEU A 151 -7.71 -0.40 22.85
C LEU A 151 -7.18 0.82 23.61
N THR A 152 -7.46 2.02 23.11
CA THR A 152 -7.00 3.27 23.75
C THR A 152 -8.04 3.92 24.65
N ARG A 153 -9.21 3.33 24.84
CA ARG A 153 -10.34 3.90 25.60
C ARG A 153 -10.71 5.32 25.15
N THR A 154 -10.71 5.55 23.85
CA THR A 154 -11.09 6.82 23.22
C THR A 154 -12.40 6.69 22.46
N GLN A 155 -13.03 7.81 22.11
CA GLN A 155 -14.26 7.86 21.33
C GLN A 155 -14.25 9.08 20.40
N VAL A 156 -15.03 9.01 19.32
CA VAL A 156 -15.22 10.14 18.40
C VAL A 156 -16.63 10.69 18.54
N LEU A 157 -16.74 11.94 18.96
CA LEU A 157 -17.99 12.64 19.24
C LEU A 157 -18.21 13.78 18.25
N ARG A 158 -19.47 14.17 18.03
CA ARG A 158 -19.75 15.47 17.39
C ARG A 158 -19.36 16.59 18.34
N ASN A 159 -18.95 17.74 17.82
CA ASN A 159 -18.59 18.90 18.65
C ASN A 159 -19.75 19.37 19.56
N SER A 160 -21.00 19.16 19.15
CA SER A 160 -22.20 19.49 19.92
C SER A 160 -22.59 18.48 21.00
N GLN A 161 -21.89 17.34 21.10
CA GLN A 161 -22.18 16.28 22.07
C GLN A 161 -21.26 16.40 23.29
N SER A 162 -21.86 16.35 24.48
CA SER A 162 -21.17 16.58 25.76
C SER A 162 -20.50 15.33 26.33
N SER A 163 -21.06 14.14 26.13
CA SER A 163 -20.42 12.85 26.45
C SER A 163 -21.27 11.66 25.98
N LEU A 164 -20.65 10.51 25.77
CA LEU A 164 -21.32 9.21 25.62
C LEU A 164 -20.77 8.24 26.67
N LYS A 165 -21.64 7.41 27.26
CA LYS A 165 -21.19 6.33 28.14
C LYS A 165 -20.46 5.28 27.30
N ILE A 166 -19.28 4.85 27.76
CA ILE A 166 -18.58 3.71 27.17
C ILE A 166 -19.37 2.45 27.50
N THR A 167 -19.91 1.81 26.47
CA THR A 167 -20.54 0.48 26.59
C THR A 167 -19.56 -0.59 26.11
N PRO A 168 -19.65 -1.82 26.63
CA PRO A 168 -18.86 -2.93 26.09
C PRO A 168 -19.22 -3.20 24.63
N ILE A 169 -18.24 -3.66 23.85
CA ILE A 169 -18.45 -4.09 22.45
C ILE A 169 -19.17 -5.44 22.46
N TRP A 170 -20.15 -5.60 21.59
CA TRP A 170 -20.82 -6.88 21.39
C TRP A 170 -19.84 -7.94 20.89
N LYS A 171 -19.76 -9.09 21.59
CA LYS A 171 -18.83 -10.19 21.28
C LYS A 171 -18.99 -10.72 19.85
N GLY A 172 -20.19 -10.61 19.27
CA GLY A 172 -20.48 -10.99 17.88
C GLY A 172 -19.57 -10.31 16.84
N HIS A 173 -19.16 -9.05 17.06
CA HIS A 173 -18.25 -8.37 16.14
C HIS A 173 -16.90 -9.08 16.05
N PHE A 174 -16.38 -9.65 17.15
CA PHE A 174 -15.11 -10.36 17.14
C PHE A 174 -15.21 -11.69 16.38
N TYR A 175 -16.33 -12.41 16.47
CA TYR A 175 -16.55 -13.61 15.67
C TYR A 175 -16.62 -13.30 14.17
N ILE A 176 -17.29 -12.20 13.79
CA ILE A 176 -17.35 -11.76 12.39
C ILE A 176 -15.95 -11.40 11.88
N LEU A 177 -15.17 -10.65 12.65
CA LEU A 177 -13.80 -10.29 12.29
C LEU A 177 -12.87 -11.51 12.21
N ALA A 178 -13.04 -12.48 13.10
CA ALA A 178 -12.31 -13.75 13.04
C ALA A 178 -12.64 -14.53 11.76
N LEU A 179 -13.92 -14.59 11.37
CA LEU A 179 -14.35 -15.25 10.14
C LEU A 179 -13.80 -14.55 8.89
N ILE A 180 -13.83 -13.21 8.84
CA ILE A 180 -13.23 -12.44 7.75
C ILE A 180 -11.72 -12.72 7.66
N THR A 181 -11.02 -12.69 8.79
CA THR A 181 -9.57 -12.96 8.85
C THR A 181 -9.26 -14.38 8.36
N LEU A 182 -10.05 -15.37 8.80
CA LEU A 182 -9.91 -16.75 8.37
C LEU A 182 -10.13 -16.90 6.87
N ALA A 183 -11.16 -16.26 6.30
CA ALA A 183 -11.41 -16.27 4.87
C ALA A 183 -10.23 -15.68 4.09
N LEU A 184 -9.67 -14.54 4.54
CA LEU A 184 -8.49 -13.92 3.92
C LEU A 184 -7.26 -14.84 3.99
N LEU A 185 -7.04 -15.51 5.13
CA LEU A 185 -5.94 -16.47 5.28
C LEU A 185 -6.08 -17.66 4.32
N ILE A 186 -7.30 -18.22 4.20
CA ILE A 186 -7.58 -19.29 3.24
C ILE A 186 -7.27 -18.82 1.83
N THR A 187 -7.68 -17.60 1.44
CA THR A 187 -7.37 -17.07 0.11
C THR A 187 -5.87 -16.90 -0.13
N ALA A 188 -5.11 -16.44 0.88
CA ALA A 188 -3.66 -16.29 0.77
C ALA A 188 -2.93 -17.64 0.63
N ILE A 189 -3.35 -18.65 1.40
CA ILE A 189 -2.81 -20.02 1.30
C ILE A 189 -3.17 -20.65 -0.04
N TRP A 190 -4.42 -20.49 -0.48
CA TRP A 190 -4.85 -20.99 -1.77
C TRP A 190 -4.06 -20.35 -2.90
N GLN A 191 -3.91 -19.02 -2.89
CA GLN A 191 -3.08 -18.31 -3.85
C GLN A 191 -1.62 -18.78 -3.79
N SER A 192 -1.05 -18.99 -2.59
CA SER A 192 0.33 -19.49 -2.48
C SER A 192 0.50 -20.89 -3.02
N SER A 193 -0.49 -21.78 -2.85
CA SER A 193 -0.43 -23.15 -3.39
C SER A 193 -0.54 -23.21 -4.92
N LYS A 194 -1.09 -22.16 -5.55
CA LYS A 194 -1.17 -22.01 -7.00
C LYS A 194 0.05 -21.30 -7.60
N ARG A 195 0.97 -20.79 -6.79
CA ARG A 195 2.20 -20.16 -7.29
C ARG A 195 3.09 -21.24 -7.87
N GLN A 196 3.34 -21.15 -9.18
CA GLN A 196 4.44 -21.87 -9.78
C GLN A 196 5.72 -21.25 -9.23
N ASN A 197 6.55 -22.03 -8.52
CA ASN A 197 7.82 -21.58 -7.97
C ASN A 197 8.78 -21.24 -9.11
N GLN A 198 8.68 -20.03 -9.68
CA GLN A 198 9.74 -19.48 -10.49
C GLN A 198 10.65 -18.68 -9.56
N ASP A 199 11.68 -19.35 -9.05
CA ASP A 199 12.67 -18.73 -8.18
C ASP A 199 13.72 -17.98 -9.01
N PHE A 200 13.41 -16.72 -9.30
CA PHE A 200 14.30 -15.82 -10.03
C PHE A 200 15.36 -15.16 -9.15
N SER A 201 15.44 -15.52 -7.86
CA SER A 201 16.52 -15.03 -6.98
C SER A 201 17.91 -15.47 -7.45
N SER A 202 17.96 -16.53 -8.26
CA SER A 202 19.16 -17.00 -8.96
C SER A 202 19.70 -16.00 -9.99
N LEU A 203 18.85 -15.17 -10.60
CA LEU A 203 19.23 -14.16 -11.60
C LEU A 203 19.76 -12.90 -10.92
N ASP A 204 18.97 -12.32 -10.02
CA ASP A 204 19.37 -11.14 -9.26
C ASP A 204 18.51 -11.00 -7.99
N PRO A 205 19.09 -10.68 -6.83
CA PRO A 205 18.33 -10.49 -5.59
C PRO A 205 17.34 -9.30 -5.66
N THR A 206 17.52 -8.39 -6.61
CA THR A 206 16.61 -7.26 -6.81
C THR A 206 15.36 -7.63 -7.63
N VAL A 207 15.45 -8.66 -8.46
CA VAL A 207 14.33 -9.17 -9.27
C VAL A 207 13.49 -10.09 -8.41
N HIS A 208 12.19 -9.79 -8.33
CA HIS A 208 11.24 -10.66 -7.63
C HIS A 208 10.29 -11.38 -8.58
N ASN A 209 10.10 -10.88 -9.79
CA ASN A 209 9.20 -11.46 -10.76
C ASN A 209 9.77 -11.28 -12.17
N ILE A 210 9.61 -12.31 -13.01
CA ILE A 210 9.82 -12.20 -14.45
C ILE A 210 8.58 -12.76 -15.12
N GLN A 211 7.97 -11.96 -15.99
CA GLN A 211 6.75 -12.34 -16.71
C GLN A 211 6.94 -12.13 -18.19
N LEU A 212 6.51 -13.11 -18.97
CA LEU A 212 6.35 -12.96 -20.41
C LEU A 212 4.93 -12.47 -20.67
N ILE A 213 4.79 -11.24 -21.13
CA ILE A 213 3.50 -10.60 -21.41
C ILE A 213 3.29 -10.60 -22.92
N THR A 214 2.27 -11.31 -23.39
CA THR A 214 1.88 -11.31 -24.81
C THR A 214 0.90 -10.18 -25.08
N HIS A 215 1.31 -9.21 -25.89
CA HIS A 215 0.46 -8.13 -26.39
C HIS A 215 -0.02 -8.44 -27.80
N HIS A 216 -1.34 -8.55 -27.94
CA HIS A 216 -2.01 -8.69 -29.23
C HIS A 216 -2.35 -7.30 -29.75
N THR A 217 -1.73 -6.89 -30.85
CA THR A 217 -2.04 -5.62 -31.53
C THR A 217 -2.75 -5.93 -32.85
N TYR A 218 -3.97 -5.42 -33.00
CA TYR A 218 -4.76 -5.61 -34.22
C TYR A 218 -4.71 -4.34 -35.08
N LEU A 219 -4.29 -4.46 -36.34
CA LEU A 219 -4.34 -3.41 -37.36
C LEU A 219 -5.22 -3.90 -38.51
N GLY A 220 -6.52 -3.60 -38.43
CA GLY A 220 -7.51 -4.19 -39.34
C GLY A 220 -7.69 -5.68 -39.03
N GLU A 221 -7.49 -6.55 -40.03
CA GLU A 221 -7.49 -8.02 -39.88
C GLU A 221 -6.10 -8.59 -39.53
N ALA A 222 -5.04 -7.77 -39.57
CA ALA A 222 -3.70 -8.20 -39.23
C ALA A 222 -3.50 -8.20 -37.71
N GLU A 223 -3.11 -9.35 -37.16
CA GLU A 223 -2.70 -9.51 -35.77
C GLU A 223 -1.16 -9.50 -35.68
N SER A 224 -0.63 -8.60 -34.86
CA SER A 224 0.78 -8.60 -34.44
C SER A 224 0.86 -9.08 -33.01
N LEU A 225 1.66 -10.13 -32.80
CA LEU A 225 1.99 -10.65 -31.47
C LEU A 225 3.33 -10.05 -31.05
N ASN A 226 3.30 -9.21 -30.03
CA ASN A 226 4.50 -8.68 -29.41
C ASN A 226 4.68 -9.34 -28.05
N GLN A 227 5.89 -9.78 -27.73
CA GLN A 227 6.19 -10.43 -26.47
C GLN A 227 7.13 -9.56 -25.64
N ILE A 228 6.61 -9.12 -24.50
CA ILE A 228 7.33 -8.24 -23.59
C ILE A 228 7.84 -9.08 -22.43
N LEU A 229 9.17 -9.08 -22.25
CA LEU A 229 9.80 -9.63 -21.07
C LEU A 229 9.83 -8.60 -19.96
N SER A 230 8.97 -8.76 -18.96
CA SER A 230 8.82 -7.85 -17.83
C SER A 230 9.62 -8.35 -16.63
N PHE A 231 10.55 -7.53 -16.14
CA PHE A 231 11.26 -7.72 -14.89
C PHE A 231 10.69 -6.79 -13.82
N ASP A 232 10.12 -7.35 -12.76
CA ASP A 232 9.70 -6.55 -11.61
C ASP A 232 10.80 -6.54 -10.55
N LEU A 233 11.21 -5.34 -10.14
CA LEU A 233 12.25 -5.10 -9.16
C LEU A 233 11.64 -4.67 -7.81
N ASN A 234 12.25 -5.15 -6.73
CA ASN A 234 11.88 -4.78 -5.35
C ASN A 234 12.28 -3.35 -4.98
N GLN A 235 13.19 -2.77 -5.73
CA GLN A 235 13.76 -1.46 -5.48
C GLN A 235 14.12 -0.78 -6.80
N ARG A 236 14.29 0.54 -6.74
CA ARG A 236 14.85 1.29 -7.86
C ARG A 236 16.23 0.74 -8.25
N PRO A 237 16.54 0.67 -9.55
CA PRO A 237 17.89 0.42 -10.05
C PRO A 237 18.95 1.33 -9.41
N THR A 238 20.09 0.75 -9.04
CA THR A 238 21.24 1.50 -8.50
C THR A 238 22.05 2.19 -9.60
N GLN A 239 22.03 1.63 -10.81
CA GLN A 239 22.59 2.21 -12.03
C GLN A 239 21.46 2.72 -12.93
N ASN A 240 21.80 3.14 -14.15
CA ASN A 240 20.83 3.51 -15.16
C ASN A 240 19.86 2.35 -15.43
N ASP A 241 18.61 2.67 -15.74
CA ASP A 241 17.56 1.70 -16.06
C ASP A 241 17.99 0.84 -17.27
N LEU A 242 18.66 1.46 -18.26
CA LEU A 242 19.18 0.77 -19.45
C LEU A 242 20.24 -0.29 -19.10
N ASP A 243 21.26 0.10 -18.32
CA ASP A 243 22.37 -0.79 -17.95
C ASP A 243 21.87 -1.96 -17.09
N THR A 244 20.91 -1.68 -16.21
CA THR A 244 20.27 -2.70 -15.37
C THR A 244 19.47 -3.68 -16.22
N ALA A 245 18.70 -3.19 -17.20
CA ALA A 245 17.96 -4.05 -18.10
C ALA A 245 18.91 -4.94 -18.93
N GLN A 246 19.98 -4.36 -19.48
CA GLN A 246 20.99 -5.11 -20.24
C GLN A 246 21.61 -6.22 -19.39
N LEU A 247 22.04 -5.90 -18.17
CA LEU A 247 22.62 -6.88 -17.25
C LEU A 247 21.66 -8.03 -16.93
N LEU A 248 20.38 -7.73 -16.71
CA LEU A 248 19.37 -8.76 -16.41
C LEU A 248 19.10 -9.68 -17.61
N LEU A 249 19.05 -9.11 -18.82
CA LEU A 249 18.92 -9.89 -20.06
C LEU A 249 20.15 -10.78 -20.31
N GLU A 250 21.35 -10.26 -20.10
CA GLU A 250 22.59 -11.04 -20.23
C GLU A 250 22.61 -12.22 -19.26
N LYS A 251 22.27 -11.98 -17.99
CA LYS A 251 22.17 -13.03 -16.98
C LYS A 251 21.11 -14.07 -17.34
N LEU A 252 19.95 -13.64 -17.83
CA LEU A 252 18.89 -14.56 -18.25
C LEU A 252 19.33 -15.42 -19.43
N ASN A 253 19.94 -14.82 -20.46
CA ASN A 253 20.44 -15.57 -21.61
C ASN A 253 21.61 -16.49 -21.25
N HIS A 254 22.39 -16.18 -20.21
CA HIS A 254 23.41 -17.08 -19.71
C HIS A 254 22.81 -18.31 -18.98
N GLN A 255 21.75 -18.10 -18.20
CA GLN A 255 21.06 -19.18 -17.48
C GLN A 255 20.20 -20.05 -18.40
N GLU A 256 19.50 -19.44 -19.36
CA GLU A 256 18.67 -20.12 -20.35
C GLU A 256 19.03 -19.63 -21.78
N PRO A 257 20.04 -20.25 -22.42
CA PRO A 257 20.49 -19.86 -23.75
C PRO A 257 19.37 -19.96 -24.78
N GLY A 258 19.14 -18.87 -25.52
CA GLY A 258 18.15 -18.83 -26.58
C GLY A 258 16.71 -18.63 -26.11
N PHE A 259 16.47 -18.38 -24.81
CA PHE A 259 15.13 -18.07 -24.29
C PHE A 259 14.46 -16.91 -25.05
N ILE A 260 15.22 -15.87 -25.36
CA ILE A 260 14.74 -14.66 -26.07
C ILE A 260 14.33 -15.00 -27.51
N ALA A 261 15.20 -15.70 -28.24
CA ALA A 261 14.96 -16.09 -29.62
C ALA A 261 13.84 -17.13 -29.76
N ASN A 262 13.77 -18.11 -28.85
CA ASN A 262 12.78 -19.18 -28.87
C ASN A 262 11.37 -18.69 -28.57
N ASN A 263 11.23 -17.66 -27.73
CA ASN A 263 9.93 -17.07 -27.42
C ASN A 263 9.56 -15.95 -28.41
N GLY A 264 10.52 -15.34 -29.10
CA GLY A 264 10.25 -14.22 -30.02
C GLY A 264 10.03 -12.90 -29.27
N ILE A 265 10.83 -12.69 -28.23
CA ILE A 265 10.75 -11.52 -27.35
C ILE A 265 11.34 -10.30 -28.08
N ASP A 266 10.51 -9.29 -28.32
CA ASP A 266 10.90 -8.06 -29.03
C ASP A 266 11.14 -6.88 -28.08
N LYS A 267 10.61 -6.94 -26.84
CA LYS A 267 10.74 -5.87 -25.86
C LYS A 267 11.10 -6.39 -24.48
N ALA A 268 11.83 -5.58 -23.74
CA ALA A 268 12.08 -5.76 -22.31
C ALA A 268 11.48 -4.61 -21.51
N GLN A 269 10.92 -4.90 -20.34
CA GLN A 269 10.29 -3.91 -19.48
C GLN A 269 10.83 -4.05 -18.06
N LEU A 270 11.27 -2.94 -17.47
CA LEU A 270 11.62 -2.86 -16.05
C LEU A 270 10.49 -2.18 -15.29
N ASN A 271 9.99 -2.84 -14.25
CA ASN A 271 9.02 -2.26 -13.34
C ASN A 271 9.60 -2.16 -11.94
N TYR A 272 9.45 -1.01 -11.29
CA TYR A 272 9.79 -0.84 -9.89
C TYR A 272 8.82 0.15 -9.25
N ALA A 273 8.79 0.21 -7.92
CA ALA A 273 7.93 1.14 -7.23
C ALA A 273 8.61 1.78 -6.03
N ASP A 274 8.36 3.08 -5.86
CA ASP A 274 8.76 3.83 -4.68
C ASP A 274 7.52 4.10 -3.82
N GLN A 275 7.60 3.77 -2.53
CA GLN A 275 6.51 3.99 -1.60
C GLN A 275 6.92 4.94 -0.47
N PHE A 276 6.13 5.98 -0.24
CA PHE A 276 6.30 6.92 0.86
C PHE A 276 5.00 6.99 1.66
N GLY A 277 4.98 6.31 2.81
CA GLY A 277 3.79 6.18 3.64
C GLY A 277 2.64 5.54 2.86
N LEU A 278 1.59 6.34 2.60
CA LEU A 278 0.36 5.92 1.94
C LEU A 278 0.39 6.04 0.41
N VAL A 279 1.45 6.60 -0.19
CA VAL A 279 1.55 6.81 -1.64
C VAL A 279 2.56 5.85 -2.23
N ARG A 280 2.18 5.19 -3.32
CA ARG A 280 3.07 4.35 -4.13
C ARG A 280 3.12 4.87 -5.56
N ILE A 281 4.33 5.11 -6.03
CA ILE A 281 4.62 5.51 -7.42
C ILE A 281 5.22 4.30 -8.11
N ASN A 282 4.52 3.78 -9.13
CA ASN A 282 5.03 2.70 -9.95
C ASN A 282 5.67 3.29 -11.21
N HIS A 283 6.89 2.85 -11.49
CA HIS A 283 7.67 3.19 -12.65
C HIS A 283 7.72 1.99 -13.56
N SER A 284 7.59 2.25 -14.86
CA SER A 284 7.72 1.24 -15.90
C SER A 284 8.54 1.81 -17.04
N VAL A 285 9.62 1.14 -17.41
CA VAL A 285 10.52 1.56 -18.49
C VAL A 285 10.61 0.42 -19.49
N THR A 286 10.34 0.71 -20.75
CA THR A 286 10.30 -0.27 -21.84
C THR A 286 11.45 -0.01 -22.80
N PHE A 287 12.10 -1.09 -23.20
CA PHE A 287 13.23 -1.12 -24.12
C PHE A 287 12.92 -2.06 -25.28
N ASP A 288 13.28 -1.66 -26.49
CA ASP A 288 13.26 -2.53 -27.66
C ASP A 288 14.55 -3.35 -27.71
N ILE A 289 14.41 -4.66 -27.97
CA ILE A 289 15.52 -5.59 -28.07
C ILE A 289 15.98 -5.64 -29.53
N VAL A 290 17.22 -5.24 -29.77
CA VAL A 290 17.84 -5.32 -31.10
C VAL A 290 19.01 -6.29 -31.04
N GLU A 291 18.85 -7.44 -31.70
CA GLU A 291 19.91 -8.42 -31.87
C GLU A 291 20.72 -8.10 -33.14
N ASN A 292 22.01 -7.85 -32.98
CA ASN A 292 22.92 -7.63 -34.10
C ASN A 292 24.14 -8.55 -33.97
N ARG A 293 24.28 -9.50 -34.90
CA ARG A 293 25.38 -10.48 -34.94
C ARG A 293 25.58 -11.24 -33.60
N GLY A 294 24.48 -11.62 -32.95
CA GLY A 294 24.49 -12.34 -31.67
C GLY A 294 24.75 -11.48 -30.44
N VAL A 295 24.89 -10.15 -30.59
CA VAL A 295 24.93 -9.20 -29.47
C VAL A 295 23.55 -8.59 -29.30
N ILE A 296 23.00 -8.73 -28.10
CA ILE A 296 21.71 -8.16 -27.73
C ILE A 296 21.95 -6.74 -27.21
N THR A 297 21.32 -5.76 -27.86
CA THR A 297 21.37 -4.36 -27.45
C THR A 297 19.98 -3.85 -27.14
N LEU A 298 19.87 -2.97 -26.16
CA LEU A 298 18.61 -2.35 -25.76
C LEU A 298 18.54 -0.90 -26.22
N ILE A 299 17.38 -0.51 -26.75
CA ILE A 299 17.07 0.87 -27.11
C ILE A 299 15.86 1.32 -26.30
N HIS A 300 15.95 2.48 -25.65
CA HIS A 300 14.83 3.01 -24.88
C HIS A 300 13.62 3.29 -25.81
N SER A 301 12.49 2.66 -25.51
CA SER A 301 11.26 2.71 -26.31
C SER A 301 10.20 3.60 -25.65
N GLY A 302 10.08 3.54 -24.32
CA GLY A 302 9.09 4.34 -23.60
C GLY A 302 9.21 4.25 -22.09
N GLN A 303 8.56 5.18 -21.40
CA GLN A 303 8.49 5.20 -19.95
C GLN A 303 7.08 5.60 -19.49
N GLY A 304 6.58 4.93 -18.47
CA GLY A 304 5.31 5.19 -17.81
C GLY A 304 5.50 5.40 -16.31
N THR A 305 4.71 6.32 -15.75
CA THR A 305 4.58 6.48 -14.29
C THR A 305 3.12 6.46 -13.91
N SER A 306 2.78 5.68 -12.89
CA SER A 306 1.42 5.63 -12.34
C SER A 306 1.46 5.80 -10.83
N MET A 307 0.40 6.37 -10.27
CA MET A 307 0.31 6.71 -8.86
C MET A 307 -0.95 6.11 -8.27
N ASN A 308 -0.77 5.33 -7.21
CA ASN A 308 -1.86 4.71 -6.49
C ASN A 308 -1.67 4.89 -4.97
N LEU A 309 -2.75 4.66 -4.22
CA LEU A 309 -2.62 4.46 -2.79
C LEU A 309 -1.82 3.18 -2.54
N GLY A 310 -0.89 3.23 -1.58
CA GLY A 310 0.04 2.16 -1.24
C GLY A 310 -0.57 1.09 -0.35
N PHE A 311 -1.86 0.78 -0.49
CA PHE A 311 -2.57 -0.26 0.24
C PHE A 311 -3.68 -0.89 -0.62
#